data_AF-A0A7Y8H8A0-F1
#
_entry.id   AF-A0A7Y8H8A0-F1
#
_cell.length_a   1.000
_cell.length_b   1.000
_cell.length_c   1.000
_cell.angle_alpha   90.00
_cell.angle_beta   90.00
_cell.angle_gamma   90.00
#
_symmetry.space_group_name_H-M   'P 1'
#
loop_
_entity.id
_entity.type
_entity.pdbx_description
1 polymer ?
#
loop_
_entity_poly.entity_id
_entity_poly.type
_entity_poly.pdbx_seq_one_letter_code
_entity_poly.pdbx_strand_id
1 'polypeptide(L)'
;RSGTSPSLNYGEAQSAESLSDFIHKFKILLKELRETRVALKIIKRVPLINDIEIIDKGLIECNELISIFVKSIDTAKKNAKKYKDN
;
A
#
# COMPACT_ATOMS: atom_id res chain seq x y z
N ARG A 1 -2.62 10.49 -10.10
CA ARG A 1 -3.57 10.51 -8.95
C ARG A 1 -3.27 9.42 -7.91
N SER A 2 -2.88 8.21 -8.31
CA SER A 2 -2.67 7.06 -7.41
C SER A 2 -1.20 6.78 -7.00
N GLY A 3 -0.22 7.52 -7.55
CA GLY A 3 1.21 7.38 -7.21
C GLY A 3 1.65 8.16 -5.96
N THR A 4 0.97 9.27 -5.63
CA THR A 4 1.28 10.13 -4.46
C THR A 4 0.31 9.95 -3.30
N SER A 5 -0.86 9.35 -3.54
CA SER A 5 -1.85 9.04 -2.48
C SER A 5 -1.33 8.08 -1.41
N PRO A 6 -0.42 7.11 -1.68
CA PRO A 6 0.04 6.20 -0.63
C PRO A 6 0.82 6.89 0.48
N SER A 7 1.66 7.89 0.13
CA SER A 7 2.46 8.61 1.11
C SER A 7 1.61 9.51 2.02
N LEU A 8 0.57 10.15 1.48
CA LEU A 8 -0.34 11.00 2.24
C LEU A 8 -1.23 10.17 3.18
N ASN A 9 -1.82 9.09 2.67
CA ASN A 9 -2.66 8.20 3.46
C ASN A 9 -1.87 7.43 4.54
N TYR A 10 -0.57 7.19 4.35
CA TYR A 10 0.30 6.61 5.39
C TYR A 10 0.45 7.56 6.59
N GLY A 11 0.61 8.87 6.35
CA GLY A 11 0.64 9.87 7.42
C GLY A 11 -0.68 9.95 8.19
N GLU A 12 -1.82 9.91 7.49
CA GLU A 12 -3.15 9.90 8.14
C GLU A 12 -3.43 8.62 8.93
N ALA A 13 -2.84 7.50 8.50
CA ALA A 13 -2.96 6.24 9.21
C ALA A 13 -2.04 6.18 10.44
N GLN A 14 -0.88 6.85 10.44
CA GLN A 14 -0.09 7.03 11.68
C GLN A 14 -0.84 7.84 12.73
N SER A 15 -1.65 8.82 12.30
CA SER A 15 -2.52 9.62 13.17
C SER A 15 -3.90 8.98 13.41
N ALA A 16 -4.07 7.67 13.20
CA ALA A 16 -5.36 7.00 13.36
C ALA A 16 -5.85 7.03 14.82
N GLU A 17 -7.12 7.36 15.01
CA GLU A 17 -7.76 7.52 16.33
C GLU A 17 -8.03 6.18 17.03
N SER A 18 -7.99 5.08 16.29
CA SER A 18 -8.14 3.73 16.82
C SER A 18 -7.40 2.70 15.96
N LEU A 19 -7.16 1.51 16.52
CA LEU A 19 -6.55 0.41 15.79
C LEU A 19 -7.44 -0.10 14.64
N SER A 20 -8.76 -0.03 14.79
CA SER A 20 -9.71 -0.33 13.71
C SER A 20 -9.62 0.70 12.58
N ASP A 21 -9.51 1.99 12.92
CA ASP A 21 -9.35 3.07 11.94
C ASP A 21 -8.01 2.93 11.19
N PHE A 22 -6.92 2.63 11.92
CA PHE A 22 -5.61 2.29 11.35
C PHE A 22 -5.74 1.18 10.30
N ILE A 23 -6.34 0.04 10.67
CA ILE A 23 -6.51 -1.10 9.76
C ILE A 23 -7.39 -0.73 8.55
N HIS A 24 -8.43 0.09 8.75
CA HIS A 24 -9.31 0.53 7.67
C HIS A 24 -8.56 1.41 6.66
N LYS A 25 -7.84 2.44 7.12
CA LYS A 25 -7.03 3.33 6.28
C LYS A 25 -5.94 2.56 5.51
N PHE A 26 -5.26 1.62 6.18
CA PHE A 26 -4.27 0.74 5.52
C PHE A 26 -4.88 -0.18 4.45
N LYS A 27 -6.14 -0.60 4.59
CA LYS A 27 -6.82 -1.36 3.53
C LYS A 27 -7.12 -0.50 2.30
N ILE A 28 -7.47 0.77 2.49
CA ILE A 28 -7.68 1.73 1.39
C ILE A 28 -6.36 1.95 0.66
N LEU A 29 -5.28 2.21 1.40
CA LEU A 29 -3.91 2.30 0.88
C LEU A 29 -3.52 1.13 -0.02
N LEU A 30 -3.78 -0.09 0.45
CA LEU A 30 -3.49 -1.31 -0.31
C LEU A 30 -4.32 -1.41 -1.59
N LYS A 31 -5.55 -0.90 -1.61
CA LYS A 31 -6.39 -0.88 -2.82
C LYS A 31 -5.77 0.06 -3.86
N GLU A 32 -5.43 1.27 -3.47
CA GLU A 32 -4.80 2.28 -4.35
C GLU A 32 -3.46 1.79 -4.92
N LEU A 33 -2.60 1.19 -4.09
CA LEU A 33 -1.32 0.61 -4.56
C LEU A 33 -1.52 -0.53 -5.56
N ARG A 34 -2.53 -1.37 -5.37
CA ARG A 34 -2.85 -2.44 -6.32
C ARG A 34 -3.33 -1.90 -7.65
N GLU A 35 -4.13 -0.83 -7.64
CA GLU A 35 -4.57 -0.12 -8.84
C GLU A 35 -3.37 0.52 -9.57
N THR A 36 -2.46 1.18 -8.85
CA THR A 36 -1.20 1.71 -9.41
C THR A 36 -0.34 0.60 -10.04
N ARG A 37 -0.21 -0.56 -9.38
CA ARG A 37 0.52 -1.70 -9.93
C ARG A 37 -0.10 -2.23 -11.22
N VAL A 38 -1.43 -2.24 -11.33
CA VAL A 38 -2.13 -2.61 -12.57
C VAL A 38 -1.85 -1.58 -13.68
N ALA A 39 -1.90 -0.28 -13.36
CA ALA A 39 -1.59 0.77 -14.31
C ALA A 39 -0.16 0.66 -14.85
N LEU A 40 0.84 0.44 -13.99
CA LEU A 40 2.25 0.22 -14.40
C LEU A 40 2.40 -0.99 -15.32
N LYS A 41 1.68 -2.09 -15.05
CA LYS A 41 1.67 -3.27 -15.95
C LYS A 41 1.06 -2.99 -17.32
N ILE A 42 0.02 -2.14 -17.39
CA ILE A 42 -0.59 -1.73 -18.65
C ILE A 42 0.39 -0.86 -19.44
N ILE A 43 1.00 0.14 -18.79
CA ILE A 43 2.01 1.01 -19.41
C ILE A 43 3.16 0.20 -20.00
N LYS A 44 3.66 -0.80 -19.26
CA LYS A 44 4.72 -1.71 -19.74
C LYS A 44 4.30 -2.51 -20.98
N ARG A 45 3.03 -2.90 -21.09
CA ARG A 45 2.50 -3.72 -22.19
C ARG A 45 2.17 -2.92 -23.45
N VAL A 46 1.79 -1.66 -23.31
CA VAL A 46 1.33 -0.78 -24.41
C VAL A 46 2.41 0.24 -24.79
N PRO A 47 3.70 -0.16 -24.70
CA PRO A 47 4.88 0.68 -24.40
C PRO A 47 4.65 2.18 -24.57
N LEU A 48 3.91 2.78 -23.64
CA LEU A 48 3.51 4.20 -23.73
C LEU A 48 4.69 5.15 -23.46
N ILE A 49 5.83 4.58 -23.06
CA ILE A 49 7.08 5.23 -22.72
C ILE A 49 8.24 4.30 -23.08
N ASN A 50 9.37 4.89 -23.48
CA ASN A 50 10.56 4.16 -23.95
C ASN A 50 11.42 3.61 -22.80
N ASP A 51 11.31 4.21 -21.62
CA ASP A 51 12.05 3.78 -20.44
C ASP A 51 11.26 2.68 -19.73
N ILE A 52 11.57 1.43 -20.05
CA ILE A 52 10.95 0.26 -19.41
C ILE A 52 11.58 0.01 -18.03
N GLU A 53 12.83 0.43 -17.83
CA GLU A 53 13.58 0.19 -16.60
C GLU A 53 12.96 0.97 -15.42
N ILE A 54 12.52 2.21 -15.66
CA ILE A 54 11.82 2.99 -14.64
C ILE A 54 10.49 2.35 -14.22
N ILE A 55 9.79 1.67 -15.15
CA ILE A 55 8.55 0.97 -14.84
C ILE A 55 8.81 -0.29 -14.05
N ASP A 56 9.88 -1.02 -14.35
CA ASP A 56 10.27 -2.19 -13.59
C ASP A 56 10.68 -1.84 -12.16
N LYS A 57 11.44 -0.75 -11.98
CA LYS A 57 11.74 -0.19 -10.66
C LYS A 57 10.47 0.18 -9.90
N GLY A 58 9.54 0.90 -10.54
CA GLY A 58 8.26 1.27 -9.94
C GLY A 58 7.38 0.07 -9.57
N LEU A 59 7.40 -1.01 -10.37
CA LEU A 59 6.68 -2.25 -10.06
C LEU A 59 7.27 -2.99 -8.85
N ILE A 60 8.60 -2.98 -8.71
CA ILE A 60 9.30 -3.55 -7.55
C ILE A 60 8.93 -2.75 -6.30
N GLU A 61 9.07 -1.43 -6.33
CA GLU A 61 8.74 -0.55 -5.21
C GLU A 61 7.27 -0.69 -4.78
N CYS A 62 6.34 -0.73 -5.74
CA CYS A 62 4.92 -0.96 -5.44
C CYS A 62 4.69 -2.30 -4.69
N ASN A 63 5.41 -3.36 -5.06
CA ASN A 63 5.30 -4.65 -4.38
C ASN A 63 5.90 -4.63 -2.97
N GLU A 64 7.02 -3.91 -2.78
CA GLU A 64 7.65 -3.73 -1.47
C GLU A 64 6.71 -2.96 -0.53
N LEU A 65 6.13 -1.86 -0.98
CA LEU A 65 5.14 -1.09 -0.22
C LEU A 65 3.91 -1.92 0.15
N ILE A 66 3.38 -2.71 -0.79
CA ILE A 66 2.28 -3.65 -0.50
C ILE A 66 2.69 -4.63 0.61
N SER A 67 3.90 -5.18 0.55
CA SER A 67 4.38 -6.16 1.52
C SER A 67 4.54 -5.55 2.91
N ILE A 68 5.09 -4.34 3.00
CA ILE A 68 5.22 -3.57 4.25
C ILE A 68 3.83 -3.33 4.85
N PHE A 69 2.89 -2.81 4.07
CA PHE A 69 1.56 -2.46 4.57
C PHE A 69 0.73 -3.68 4.98
N VAL A 70 0.83 -4.79 4.23
CA VAL A 70 0.23 -6.06 4.66
C VAL A 70 0.80 -6.51 6.00
N LYS A 71 2.12 -6.40 6.19
CA LYS A 71 2.76 -6.80 7.44
C LYS A 71 2.36 -5.89 8.61
N SER A 72 2.25 -4.58 8.39
CA SER A 72 1.75 -3.63 9.40
C SER A 72 0.33 -3.98 9.85
N ILE A 73 -0.57 -4.33 8.93
CA ILE A 73 -1.93 -4.79 9.28
C ILE A 73 -1.90 -6.10 10.08
N ASP A 74 -1.07 -7.07 9.69
CA ASP A 74 -0.93 -8.35 10.41
C ASP A 74 -0.45 -8.12 11.86
N THR A 75 0.56 -7.28 12.05
CA THR A 75 1.07 -6.90 13.37
C THR A 75 -0.01 -6.19 14.20
N ALA A 76 -0.71 -5.22 13.61
CA ALA A 76 -1.80 -4.50 14.29
C ALA A 76 -2.90 -5.46 14.77
N LYS A 77 -3.34 -6.41 13.92
CA LYS A 77 -4.35 -7.42 14.27
C LYS A 77 -3.89 -8.36 15.39
N LYS A 78 -2.63 -8.81 15.34
CA LYS A 78 -2.06 -9.69 16.38
C LYS A 78 -2.03 -9.01 17.74
N ASN A 79 -1.62 -7.74 17.78
CA ASN A 79 -1.63 -6.95 19.01
C ASN A 79 -3.06 -6.79 19.54
N ALA A 80 -4.03 -6.47 18.67
CA ALA A 80 -5.44 -6.37 19.05
C ALA A 80 -5.98 -7.63 19.75
N LYS A 81 -5.62 -8.80 19.21
CA LYS A 81 -6.05 -10.09 19.77
C LYS A 81 -5.40 -10.37 21.12
N LYS A 82 -4.11 -10.10 21.26
CA LYS A 82 -3.36 -10.27 22.52
C LYS A 82 -3.99 -9.46 23.67
N TYR A 83 -4.50 -8.26 23.43
CA TYR A 83 -5.19 -7.46 24.45
C TYR A 83 -6.61 -7.93 24.77
N LYS A 84 -7.26 -8.73 23.92
CA LYS A 84 -8.59 -9.31 24.19
C LYS A 84 -8.55 -10.66 24.92
N ASP A 85 -7.43 -11.37 24.79
CA ASP A 85 -7.21 -12.68 25.42
C ASP A 85 -6.52 -12.58 26.80
N ASN A 86 -6.24 -11.36 27.29
CA ASN A 86 -5.84 -11.04 28.68
C ASN A 86 -7.01 -10.41 29.43
#